data_AF-A0A355F2M3-F1
#
_entry.id   AF-A0A355F2M3-F1
#
_cell.length_a   1.000
_cell.length_b   1.000
_cell.length_c   1.000
_cell.angle_alpha   90.00
_cell.angle_beta   90.00
_cell.angle_gamma   90.00
#
_symmetry.space_group_name_H-M   'P 1'
#
loop_
_entity.id
_entity.type
_entity.pdbx_description
1 polymer ?
#
loop_
_entity_poly.entity_id
_entity_poly.type
_entity_poly.pdbx_seq_one_letter_code
_entity_poly.pdbx_strand_id
1 'polypeptide(L)'
;MKATTTTLSYTDPEIRSYLPSGWNLTADGPGAWDAKKGVWRTMIMDNVDFDYPVEVKPEEATALGRLAALRKAIDRVHRERLGKRIGPLNL
;
A
#
# COMPACT_ATOMS: atom_id res chain seq x y z
N MET A 1 7.73 -29.86 -4.29
CA MET A 1 6.91 -29.10 -3.33
C MET A 1 6.20 -28.01 -4.13
N LYS A 2 4.85 -28.03 -4.22
CA LYS A 2 4.12 -26.94 -4.89
C LYS A 2 4.24 -25.71 -4.00
N ALA A 3 4.79 -24.62 -4.53
CA ALA A 3 4.68 -23.32 -3.88
C ALA A 3 3.18 -23.02 -3.79
N THR A 4 2.61 -23.09 -2.60
CA THR A 4 1.31 -22.50 -2.32
C THR A 4 1.50 -21.01 -2.52
N THR A 5 1.17 -20.52 -3.71
CA THR A 5 1.09 -19.09 -3.98
C THR A 5 -0.10 -18.56 -3.17
N THR A 6 0.08 -18.43 -1.86
CA THR A 6 -0.92 -17.85 -0.98
C THR A 6 -1.10 -16.43 -1.44
N THR A 7 -2.27 -16.15 -2.02
CA THR A 7 -2.62 -14.81 -2.49
C THR A 7 -2.48 -13.85 -1.31
N LEU A 8 -1.79 -12.73 -1.54
CA LEU A 8 -1.59 -11.74 -0.49
C LEU A 8 -2.95 -11.16 -0.10
N SER A 9 -3.18 -11.06 1.21
CA SER A 9 -4.34 -10.40 1.79
C SER A 9 -3.95 -9.67 3.08
N TYR A 10 -4.68 -8.60 3.36
CA TYR A 10 -4.53 -7.78 4.54
C TYR A 10 -5.91 -7.44 5.08
N THR A 11 -6.01 -7.32 6.38
CA THR A 11 -7.24 -6.89 7.07
C THR A 11 -7.28 -5.36 7.15
N ASP A 12 -8.48 -4.80 7.30
CA ASP A 12 -8.65 -3.34 7.48
C ASP A 12 -7.80 -2.79 8.66
N PRO A 13 -7.76 -3.42 9.86
CA PRO A 13 -6.91 -2.95 10.95
C PRO A 13 -5.41 -2.95 10.62
N GLU A 14 -4.94 -3.94 9.86
CA GLU A 14 -3.52 -4.01 9.45
C GLU A 14 -3.15 -2.85 8.54
N ILE A 15 -4.02 -2.50 7.61
CA ILE A 15 -3.80 -1.38 6.69
C ILE A 15 -3.84 -0.07 7.46
N ARG A 16 -4.87 0.14 8.28
CA ARG A 16 -5.03 1.36 9.09
C ARG A 16 -3.88 1.59 10.05
N SER A 17 -3.26 0.53 10.59
CA SER A 17 -2.10 0.63 11.48
C SER A 17 -0.88 1.28 10.82
N TYR A 18 -0.83 1.32 9.49
CA TYR A 18 0.29 1.88 8.73
C TYR A 18 -0.09 3.13 7.94
N LEU A 19 -1.35 3.56 7.97
CA LEU A 19 -1.77 4.77 7.29
C LEU A 19 -1.17 6.02 7.97
N PRO A 20 -0.69 7.00 7.19
CA PRO A 20 -0.34 8.31 7.72
C PRO A 20 -1.55 8.99 8.37
N SER A 21 -1.28 9.92 9.29
CA SER A 21 -2.35 10.70 9.92
C SER A 21 -3.18 11.45 8.88
N GLY A 22 -4.51 11.35 8.98
CA GLY A 22 -5.45 11.97 8.07
C GLY A 22 -5.72 11.17 6.78
N TRP A 23 -5.06 10.02 6.58
CA TRP A 23 -5.32 9.14 5.45
C TRP A 23 -6.26 8.01 5.87
N ASN A 24 -7.09 7.54 4.94
CA ASN A 24 -8.09 6.50 5.20
C ASN A 24 -8.13 5.47 4.06
N LEU A 25 -8.73 4.31 4.34
CA LEU A 25 -9.18 3.40 3.27
C LEU A 25 -10.39 4.01 2.55
N THR A 26 -10.50 3.79 1.23
CA THR A 26 -11.72 4.14 0.51
C THR A 26 -12.89 3.25 0.92
N ALA A 27 -14.09 3.60 0.45
CA ALA A 27 -15.30 2.80 0.68
C ALA A 27 -15.21 1.38 0.09
N ASP A 28 -14.26 1.11 -0.81
CA ASP A 28 -13.99 -0.21 -1.38
C ASP A 28 -13.36 -1.18 -0.37
N GLY A 29 -12.87 -0.67 0.76
CA GLY A 29 -12.35 -1.47 1.87
C GLY A 29 -10.90 -1.94 1.64
N PRO A 30 -10.49 -3.04 2.31
CA PRO A 30 -9.08 -3.43 2.42
C PRO A 30 -8.47 -3.93 1.10
N GLY A 31 -9.12 -3.80 -0.04
CA GLY A 31 -8.57 -4.24 -1.33
C GLY A 31 -8.46 -5.75 -1.47
N ALA A 32 -8.01 -6.18 -2.65
CA ALA A 32 -8.04 -7.58 -3.06
C ALA A 32 -6.82 -7.96 -3.92
N TRP A 33 -6.62 -9.26 -4.08
CA TRP A 33 -5.63 -9.81 -4.99
C TRP A 33 -6.05 -9.57 -6.46
N ASP A 34 -5.22 -8.85 -7.20
CA ASP A 34 -5.31 -8.69 -8.66
C ASP A 34 -4.53 -9.82 -9.33
N ALA A 35 -5.25 -10.87 -9.75
CA ALA A 35 -4.65 -12.02 -10.41
C ALA A 35 -4.03 -11.71 -11.77
N LYS A 36 -4.48 -10.64 -12.45
CA LYS A 36 -3.96 -10.23 -13.76
C LYS A 36 -2.59 -9.58 -13.61
N LYS A 37 -2.43 -8.75 -12.58
CA LYS A 37 -1.16 -8.08 -12.26
C LYS A 37 -0.24 -8.89 -11.36
N GLY A 38 -0.77 -9.91 -10.67
CA GLY A 38 -0.01 -10.67 -9.68
C GLY A 38 0.36 -9.84 -8.46
N VAL A 39 -0.52 -8.94 -8.03
CA VAL A 39 -0.29 -8.07 -6.86
C VAL A 39 -1.53 -8.00 -5.98
N TRP A 40 -1.38 -7.75 -4.70
CA TRP A 40 -2.49 -7.27 -3.88
C TRP A 40 -2.61 -5.76 -4.06
N ARG A 41 -3.85 -5.27 -4.19
CA ARG A 41 -4.13 -3.84 -4.41
C ARG A 41 -5.28 -3.35 -3.54
N THR A 42 -5.08 -2.20 -2.91
CA THR A 42 -6.13 -1.43 -2.22
C THR A 42 -6.07 0.04 -2.61
N MET A 43 -7.11 0.80 -2.25
CA MET A 43 -7.24 2.22 -2.50
C MET A 43 -7.29 2.96 -1.17
N ILE A 44 -6.43 3.97 -1.03
CA ILE A 44 -6.35 4.81 0.16
C ILE A 44 -6.58 6.26 -0.25
N MET A 45 -7.28 7.00 0.58
CA MET A 45 -7.60 8.40 0.39
C MET A 45 -6.73 9.26 1.29
N ASP A 46 -6.16 10.35 0.77
CA ASP A 46 -5.46 11.36 1.58
C ASP A 46 -6.44 12.31 2.30
N ASN A 47 -5.89 13.27 3.04
CA ASN A 47 -6.67 14.22 3.84
C ASN A 47 -7.37 15.32 3.01
N VAL A 48 -7.19 15.33 1.68
CA VAL A 48 -7.82 16.26 0.74
C VAL A 48 -8.59 15.50 -0.35
N ASP A 49 -9.07 14.30 -0.01
CA ASP A 49 -9.95 13.45 -0.79
C ASP A 49 -9.39 12.99 -2.14
N PHE A 50 -8.06 12.80 -2.24
CA PHE A 50 -7.47 12.11 -3.39
C PHE A 50 -7.24 10.62 -3.12
N ASP A 51 -7.69 9.80 -4.06
CA ASP A 51 -7.50 8.36 -4.03
C ASP A 51 -6.17 7.93 -4.65
N TYR A 52 -5.48 7.01 -3.97
CA TYR A 52 -4.20 6.48 -4.41
C TYR A 52 -4.15 4.95 -4.32
N PRO A 53 -3.63 4.29 -5.36
CA PRO A 53 -3.44 2.85 -5.34
C PRO A 53 -2.21 2.46 -4.53
N VAL A 54 -2.42 1.56 -3.57
CA VAL A 54 -1.35 0.82 -2.91
C VAL A 54 -1.30 -0.57 -3.54
N GLU A 55 -0.14 -0.94 -4.07
CA GLU A 55 0.11 -2.26 -4.65
C GLU A 55 1.26 -2.94 -3.90
N VAL A 56 1.04 -4.19 -3.48
CA VAL A 56 2.03 -5.04 -2.82
C VAL A 56 2.27 -6.29 -3.64
N LYS A 57 3.54 -6.55 -3.98
CA LYS A 57 3.94 -7.73 -4.74
C LYS A 57 4.31 -8.91 -3.81
N PRO A 58 4.03 -10.17 -4.20
CA PRO A 58 4.44 -11.35 -3.44
C PRO A 58 5.93 -11.43 -3.16
N GLU A 59 6.76 -10.99 -4.10
CA GLU A 59 8.22 -11.07 -3.95
C GLU A 59 8.70 -10.12 -2.84
N GLU A 60 8.10 -8.93 -2.73
CA GLU A 60 8.39 -8.00 -1.63
C GLU A 60 7.90 -8.53 -0.29
N ALA A 61 6.71 -9.13 -0.25
CA ALA A 61 6.18 -9.76 0.95
C ALA A 61 7.01 -10.98 1.39
N THR A 62 7.57 -11.73 0.44
CA THR A 62 8.46 -12.87 0.73
C THR A 62 9.82 -12.39 1.24
N ALA A 63 10.37 -11.30 0.69
CA ALA A 63 11.67 -10.77 1.07
C ALA A 63 11.66 -10.00 2.40
N LEU A 64 10.61 -9.22 2.68
CA LEU A 64 10.54 -8.32 3.85
C LEU A 64 9.62 -8.85 4.95
N GLY A 65 8.76 -9.82 4.64
CA GLY A 65 7.61 -10.19 5.45
C GLY A 65 6.35 -9.41 5.04
N ARG A 66 5.19 -10.07 5.14
CA ARG A 66 3.88 -9.56 4.70
C ARG A 66 3.60 -8.13 5.17
N LEU A 67 3.63 -7.87 6.47
CA LEU A 67 3.29 -6.55 7.02
C LEU A 67 4.35 -5.48 6.70
N ALA A 68 5.62 -5.86 6.61
CA ALA A 68 6.68 -4.92 6.25
C ALA A 68 6.57 -4.48 4.78
N ALA A 69 6.15 -5.37 3.89
CA ALA A 69 5.87 -5.04 2.50
C ALA A 69 4.67 -4.10 2.36
N LEU A 70 3.61 -4.31 3.15
CA LEU A 70 2.49 -3.36 3.23
C LEU A 70 2.94 -1.98 3.71
N ARG A 71 3.70 -1.92 4.81
CA ARG A 71 4.22 -0.64 5.34
C ARG A 71 5.04 0.08 4.29
N LYS A 72 5.97 -0.62 3.62
CA LYS A 72 6.80 -0.05 2.55
C LYS A 72 5.96 0.47 1.37
N ALA A 73 4.91 -0.23 0.99
CA ALA A 73 4.04 0.20 -0.12
C ALA A 73 3.26 1.48 0.23
N ILE A 74 2.71 1.59 1.45
CA ILE A 74 2.04 2.80 1.93
C ILE A 74 3.04 3.96 2.05
N ASP A 75 4.22 3.71 2.64
CA ASP A 75 5.28 4.71 2.76
C ASP A 75 5.73 5.23 1.38
N ARG A 76 5.77 4.37 0.35
CA ARG A 76 6.07 4.78 -1.03
C ARG A 76 5.03 5.77 -1.56
N VAL A 77 3.74 5.44 -1.46
CA VAL A 77 2.65 6.34 -1.90
C VAL A 77 2.70 7.66 -1.15
N HIS A 78 2.90 7.61 0.16
CA HIS A 78 3.01 8.82 0.99
C HIS A 78 4.22 9.69 0.60
N ARG A 79 5.40 9.08 0.37
CA ARG A 79 6.60 9.80 -0.06
C ARG A 79 6.47 10.37 -1.47
N GLU A 80 5.86 9.66 -2.41
CA GLU A 80 5.61 10.18 -3.76
C GLU A 80 4.71 11.43 -3.71
N ARG A 81 3.77 11.49 -2.77
CA ARG A 81 2.94 12.68 -2.55
C ARG A 81 3.73 13.84 -1.92
N LEU A 82 4.51 13.59 -0.88
CA LEU A 82 5.35 14.63 -0.26
C LEU A 82 6.47 15.11 -1.19
N GLY A 83 7.08 14.21 -1.96
CA GLY A 83 8.14 14.52 -2.93
C GLY A 83 7.66 15.39 -4.08
N LYS A 84 6.37 15.35 -4.44
CA LYS A 84 5.78 16.32 -5.40
C LYS A 84 5.57 17.71 -4.81
N ARG A 85 5.46 17.83 -3.48
CA ARG A 85 5.22 19.11 -2.79
C ARG A 85 6.51 19.78 -2.32
N ILE A 86 7.62 19.06 -2.32
CA ILE A 86 8.95 19.59 -2.06
C ILE A 86 9.79 19.37 -3.32
N GLY A 87 9.59 20.24 -4.32
CA GLY A 87 10.67 20.51 -5.29
C GLY A 87 11.94 20.86 -4.51
N PRO A 88 13.14 20.66 -5.08
CA PRO A 88 14.40 20.82 -4.35
C PRO A 88 14.39 22.16 -3.61
N LEU A 89 14.34 22.09 -2.27
CA LEU A 89 14.70 23.21 -1.43
C LEU A 89 16.20 23.37 -1.65
N ASN A 90 16.54 24.23 -2.63
CA ASN A 90 17.83 24.90 -2.64
C ASN A 90 17.90 25.71 -1.34
N LEU A 91 18.51 25.10 -0.33
CA LEU A 91 19.16 25.79 0.77
C LEU A 91 20.56 26.19 0.31
#